data_AF-A0A976QIF0-F1
#
_entry.id   AF-A0A976QIF0-F1
#
_cell.length_a   1.000
_cell.length_b   1.000
_cell.length_c   1.000
_cell.angle_alpha   90.00
_cell.angle_beta   90.00
_cell.angle_gamma   90.00
#
_symmetry.space_group_name_H-M   'P 1'
#
loop_
_entity.id
_entity.type
_entity.pdbx_description
1 polymer ?
#
loop_
_entity_poly.entity_id
_entity_poly.type
_entity_poly.pdbx_seq_one_letter_code
_entity_poly.pdbx_strand_id
1 'polypeptide(L)'
;FIEEGLIYRLPWGLEAIRVRAQANQDVIADGAIIDDYEVGLVVPAIESGTLNRSAALLMQAGFNSRKAAIQAVRSTNATFTNSRQFKRWLTSDEVFDLASRFDWPTPETSTLWWKFVEEYQPTSESTWNVVNEYIPVVWLPEYIPQSGSFVKILNYDTGKTQVLRSDGEKVGLLQLRYDLIKTGIYY
;
A
#
# COMPACT_ATOMS: atom_id res chain seq x y z
N PHE A 1 -18.37 -18.69 19.06
CA PHE A 1 -18.87 -19.91 18.40
C PHE A 1 -19.30 -19.66 16.94
N ILE A 2 -20.18 -18.70 16.65
CA ILE A 2 -20.57 -18.37 15.26
C ILE A 2 -19.45 -17.67 14.47
N GLU A 3 -18.79 -16.65 15.04
CA GLU A 3 -17.69 -15.94 14.36
C GLU A 3 -16.50 -16.88 14.05
N GLU A 4 -16.11 -17.72 14.99
CA GLU A 4 -14.99 -18.66 14.82
C GLU A 4 -15.27 -19.72 13.73
N GLY A 5 -16.52 -20.22 13.66
CA GLY A 5 -16.92 -21.23 12.69
C GLY A 5 -17.12 -20.67 11.28
N LEU A 6 -17.84 -19.54 11.15
CA LEU A 6 -18.22 -18.99 9.84
C LEU A 6 -17.19 -18.03 9.24
N ILE A 7 -16.48 -17.25 10.07
CA ILE A 7 -15.54 -16.23 9.56
C ILE A 7 -14.16 -16.86 9.31
N TYR A 8 -13.71 -17.74 10.21
CA TYR A 8 -12.36 -18.31 10.09
C TYR A 8 -12.33 -19.71 9.48
N ARG A 9 -13.14 -20.64 9.98
CA ARG A 9 -13.03 -22.05 9.55
C ARG A 9 -13.64 -22.31 8.18
N LEU A 10 -14.64 -21.53 7.79
CA LEU A 10 -15.38 -21.77 6.54
C LEU A 10 -14.60 -21.35 5.28
N PRO A 11 -13.95 -20.17 5.20
CA PRO A 11 -13.05 -19.86 4.08
C PRO A 11 -11.93 -20.88 3.91
N TRP A 12 -11.27 -21.24 5.01
CA TRP A 12 -10.20 -22.25 5.01
C TRP A 12 -10.71 -23.65 4.63
N GLY A 13 -11.88 -24.05 5.13
CA GLY A 13 -12.50 -25.33 4.79
C GLY A 13 -12.87 -25.39 3.30
N LEU A 14 -13.42 -24.31 2.74
CA LEU A 14 -13.74 -24.23 1.32
C LEU A 14 -12.49 -24.26 0.45
N GLU A 15 -11.43 -23.54 0.82
CA GLU A 15 -10.17 -23.61 0.08
C GLU A 15 -9.51 -24.97 0.16
N ALA A 16 -9.52 -25.62 1.33
CA ALA A 16 -8.99 -26.97 1.49
C ALA A 16 -9.75 -27.98 0.60
N ILE A 17 -11.08 -27.90 0.57
CA ILE A 17 -11.91 -28.73 -0.31
C ILE A 17 -11.60 -28.42 -1.77
N ARG A 18 -11.51 -27.15 -2.15
CA ARG A 18 -11.23 -26.74 -3.54
C ARG A 18 -9.89 -27.28 -4.03
N VAL A 19 -8.83 -27.07 -3.27
CA VAL A 19 -7.47 -27.51 -3.62
C VAL A 19 -7.39 -29.03 -3.67
N ARG A 20 -8.03 -29.73 -2.71
CA ARG A 20 -8.08 -31.20 -2.72
C ARG A 20 -8.82 -31.72 -3.93
N ALA A 21 -9.99 -31.17 -4.26
CA ALA A 21 -10.80 -31.62 -5.39
C ALA A 21 -10.09 -31.38 -6.72
N GLN A 22 -9.42 -30.23 -6.84
CA GLN A 22 -8.62 -29.88 -8.01
C GLN A 22 -7.44 -30.85 -8.17
N ALA A 23 -6.70 -31.13 -7.09
CA ALA A 23 -5.54 -32.03 -7.12
C ALA A 23 -5.90 -33.48 -7.46
N ASN A 24 -7.09 -33.95 -7.06
CA ASN A 24 -7.54 -35.32 -7.32
C ASN A 24 -8.40 -35.46 -8.57
N GLN A 25 -8.71 -34.35 -9.27
CA GLN A 25 -9.67 -34.31 -10.37
C GLN A 25 -11.00 -34.98 -9.98
N ASP A 26 -11.49 -34.67 -8.78
CA ASP A 26 -12.71 -35.26 -8.24
C ASP A 26 -13.88 -34.99 -9.20
N VAL A 27 -14.57 -36.06 -9.63
CA VAL A 27 -15.79 -35.94 -10.42
C VAL A 27 -16.93 -35.58 -9.49
N ILE A 28 -17.58 -34.46 -9.76
CA ILE A 28 -18.60 -33.88 -8.88
C ILE A 28 -19.99 -34.25 -9.41
N ALA A 29 -20.52 -33.45 -10.34
CA ALA A 29 -21.86 -33.60 -10.92
C ALA A 29 -21.75 -33.68 -12.45
N ASP A 30 -22.56 -34.52 -13.07
CA ASP A 30 -22.65 -34.64 -14.54
C ASP A 30 -21.31 -34.91 -15.26
N GLY A 31 -20.36 -35.53 -14.56
CA GLY A 31 -19.02 -35.80 -15.10
C GLY A 31 -18.06 -34.61 -15.06
N ALA A 32 -18.49 -33.45 -14.55
CA ALA A 32 -17.67 -32.26 -14.42
C ALA A 32 -16.70 -32.35 -13.23
N ILE A 33 -15.55 -31.72 -13.39
CA ILE A 33 -14.54 -31.52 -12.34
C ILE A 33 -14.63 -30.09 -11.80
N ILE A 34 -13.97 -29.84 -10.66
CA ILE A 34 -14.04 -28.52 -10.02
C ILE A 34 -13.50 -27.38 -10.90
N ASP A 35 -12.56 -27.69 -11.80
CA ASP A 35 -11.98 -26.72 -12.75
C ASP A 35 -12.96 -26.27 -13.83
N ASP A 36 -14.08 -26.97 -14.02
CA ASP A 36 -15.16 -26.58 -14.93
C ASP A 36 -16.03 -25.43 -14.37
N TYR A 37 -15.82 -25.04 -13.11
CA TYR A 37 -16.59 -24.00 -12.41
C TYR A 37 -15.70 -22.79 -12.01
N GLU A 38 -16.26 -21.58 -12.07
CA GLU A 38 -15.61 -20.37 -11.54
C GLU A 38 -15.65 -20.35 -10.00
N VAL A 39 -14.70 -21.07 -9.40
CA VAL A 39 -14.60 -21.21 -7.94
C VAL A 39 -13.76 -20.11 -7.27
N GLY A 40 -13.01 -19.31 -8.04
CA GLY A 40 -12.13 -18.25 -7.53
C GLY A 40 -12.85 -17.10 -6.82
N LEU A 41 -14.18 -17.03 -6.96
CA LEU A 41 -15.04 -16.03 -6.31
C LEU A 41 -15.83 -16.55 -5.11
N VAL A 42 -15.80 -17.85 -4.84
CA VAL A 42 -16.63 -18.46 -3.79
C VAL A 42 -16.27 -17.89 -2.41
N VAL A 43 -14.98 -17.90 -2.06
CA VAL A 43 -14.52 -17.37 -0.77
C VAL A 43 -14.73 -15.86 -0.65
N PRO A 44 -14.30 -15.03 -1.62
CA PRO A 44 -14.59 -13.60 -1.59
C PRO A 44 -16.10 -13.30 -1.49
N ALA A 45 -16.96 -14.06 -2.15
CA ALA A 45 -18.40 -13.84 -2.11
C ALA A 45 -19.02 -14.17 -0.76
N ILE A 46 -18.50 -15.16 -0.06
CA ILE A 46 -18.97 -15.52 1.29
C ILE A 46 -18.50 -14.49 2.31
N GLU A 47 -17.24 -14.06 2.24
CA GLU A 47 -16.69 -13.02 3.12
C GLU A 47 -17.39 -11.67 2.92
N SER A 48 -17.50 -11.25 1.66
CA SER A 48 -18.00 -9.92 1.32
C SER A 48 -19.52 -9.87 1.13
N GLY A 49 -20.18 -11.03 0.96
CA GLY A 49 -21.60 -11.14 0.64
C GLY A 49 -21.97 -10.57 -0.74
N THR A 50 -21.05 -10.57 -1.70
CA THR A 50 -21.28 -10.09 -3.07
C THR A 50 -20.55 -10.95 -4.11
N LEU A 51 -21.21 -11.23 -5.24
CA LEU A 51 -20.59 -11.89 -6.40
C LEU A 51 -19.79 -10.92 -7.27
N ASN A 52 -19.84 -9.61 -6.98
CA ASN A 52 -19.06 -8.63 -7.72
C ASN A 52 -17.61 -8.63 -7.22
N ARG A 53 -16.69 -9.15 -8.05
CA ARG A 53 -15.25 -9.26 -7.78
C ARG A 53 -14.63 -7.93 -7.35
N SER A 54 -14.90 -6.84 -8.09
CA SER A 54 -14.36 -5.52 -7.80
C SER A 54 -14.83 -5.01 -6.43
N ALA A 55 -16.11 -5.23 -6.10
CA ALA A 55 -16.66 -4.82 -4.81
C ALA A 55 -16.09 -5.65 -3.65
N ALA A 56 -15.90 -6.96 -3.86
CA ALA A 56 -15.25 -7.83 -2.89
C ALA A 56 -13.80 -7.41 -2.63
N LEU A 57 -13.04 -7.10 -3.69
CA LEU A 57 -11.65 -6.61 -3.58
C LEU A 57 -11.55 -5.26 -2.86
N LEU A 58 -12.48 -4.34 -3.12
CA LEU A 58 -12.55 -3.05 -2.41
C LEU A 58 -12.85 -3.26 -0.91
N MET A 59 -13.74 -4.19 -0.57
CA MET A 59 -14.01 -4.55 0.84
C MET A 59 -12.82 -5.23 1.51
N GLN A 60 -12.16 -6.18 0.81
CA GLN A 60 -10.95 -6.85 1.30
C GLN A 60 -9.76 -5.88 1.46
N ALA A 61 -9.75 -4.77 0.70
CA ALA A 61 -8.80 -3.68 0.88
C ALA A 61 -9.04 -2.82 2.13
N GLY A 62 -10.16 -3.03 2.85
CA GLY A 62 -10.48 -2.32 4.10
C GLY A 62 -11.68 -1.39 4.01
N PHE A 63 -12.39 -1.30 2.87
CA PHE A 63 -13.57 -0.45 2.79
C PHE A 63 -14.78 -1.08 3.49
N ASN A 64 -15.05 -0.62 4.70
CA ASN A 64 -16.03 -1.21 5.63
C ASN A 64 -17.49 -0.81 5.36
N SER A 65 -17.92 -0.79 4.10
CA SER A 65 -19.33 -0.60 3.73
C SER A 65 -19.69 -1.35 2.45
N ARG A 66 -20.38 -2.49 2.60
CA ARG A 66 -20.83 -3.32 1.46
C ARG A 66 -21.68 -2.54 0.47
N LYS A 67 -22.69 -1.81 0.96
CA LYS A 67 -23.61 -1.03 0.11
C LYS A 67 -22.84 0.01 -0.70
N ALA A 68 -21.93 0.74 -0.05
CA ALA A 68 -21.11 1.75 -0.70
C ALA A 68 -20.09 1.12 -1.68
N ALA A 69 -19.50 -0.04 -1.34
CA ALA A 69 -18.56 -0.74 -2.22
C ALA A 69 -19.22 -1.14 -3.54
N ILE A 70 -20.42 -1.74 -3.44
CA ILE A 70 -21.22 -2.11 -4.62
C ILE A 70 -21.60 -0.86 -5.42
N GLN A 71 -21.99 0.23 -4.75
CA GLN A 71 -22.36 1.48 -5.43
C GLN A 71 -21.16 2.15 -6.11
N ALA A 72 -20.00 2.19 -5.47
CA ALA A 72 -18.77 2.76 -6.03
C ALA A 72 -18.37 2.04 -7.33
N VAL A 73 -18.39 0.70 -7.29
CA VAL A 73 -18.10 -0.13 -8.45
C VAL A 73 -19.14 0.02 -9.55
N ARG A 74 -20.43 0.05 -9.20
CA ARG A 74 -21.51 0.20 -10.20
C ARG A 74 -21.51 1.57 -10.87
N SER A 75 -21.31 2.63 -10.11
CA SER A 75 -21.34 4.01 -10.62
C SER A 75 -20.16 4.35 -11.54
N THR A 76 -19.02 3.70 -11.36
CA THR A 76 -17.81 3.85 -12.20
C THR A 76 -17.60 2.71 -13.19
N ASN A 77 -18.54 1.76 -13.25
CA ASN A 77 -18.43 0.53 -14.03
C ASN A 77 -17.09 -0.21 -13.85
N ALA A 78 -16.60 -0.28 -12.61
CA ALA A 78 -15.26 -0.78 -12.31
C ALA A 78 -15.12 -2.29 -12.50
N THR A 79 -14.10 -2.71 -13.24
CA THR A 79 -13.87 -4.13 -13.64
C THR A 79 -12.53 -4.70 -13.18
N PHE A 80 -11.93 -4.12 -12.13
CA PHE A 80 -10.64 -4.59 -11.65
C PHE A 80 -10.72 -5.99 -11.03
N THR A 81 -9.75 -6.84 -11.39
CA THR A 81 -9.68 -8.23 -10.91
C THR A 81 -8.46 -8.49 -10.03
N ASN A 82 -7.58 -7.50 -9.86
CA ASN A 82 -6.36 -7.59 -9.06
C ASN A 82 -5.99 -6.25 -8.42
N SER A 83 -5.06 -6.29 -7.46
CA SER A 83 -4.63 -5.11 -6.69
C SER A 83 -4.01 -4.00 -7.55
N ARG A 84 -3.34 -4.32 -8.67
CA ARG A 84 -2.75 -3.30 -9.55
C ARG A 84 -3.83 -2.51 -10.29
N GLN A 85 -4.82 -3.20 -10.85
CA GLN A 85 -5.96 -2.57 -11.50
C GLN A 85 -6.81 -1.79 -10.49
N PHE A 86 -7.00 -2.35 -9.29
CA PHE A 86 -7.68 -1.67 -8.19
C PHE A 86 -7.02 -0.34 -7.83
N LYS A 87 -5.69 -0.34 -7.59
CA LYS A 87 -4.94 0.89 -7.30
C LYS A 87 -5.06 1.93 -8.42
N ARG A 88 -4.98 1.50 -9.68
CA ARG A 88 -5.18 2.39 -10.84
C ARG A 88 -6.57 3.01 -10.88
N TRP A 89 -7.60 2.22 -10.58
CA TRP A 89 -8.97 2.72 -10.50
C TRP A 89 -9.13 3.71 -9.33
N LEU A 90 -8.62 3.36 -8.15
CA LEU A 90 -8.72 4.18 -6.94
C LEU A 90 -8.04 5.55 -7.10
N THR A 91 -6.98 5.62 -7.92
CA THR A 91 -6.22 6.85 -8.20
C THR A 91 -6.63 7.55 -9.50
N SER A 92 -7.74 7.14 -10.11
CA SER A 92 -8.23 7.74 -11.36
C SER A 92 -8.92 9.08 -11.12
N ASP A 93 -8.84 9.96 -12.13
CA ASP A 93 -9.51 11.28 -12.11
C ASP A 93 -11.03 11.13 -11.93
N GLU A 94 -11.65 10.12 -12.55
CA GLU A 94 -13.08 9.84 -12.41
C GLU A 94 -13.49 9.59 -10.94
N VAL A 95 -12.73 8.76 -10.23
CA VAL A 95 -12.99 8.46 -8.81
C VAL A 95 -12.74 9.69 -7.94
N PHE A 96 -11.69 10.46 -8.25
CA PHE A 96 -11.38 11.69 -7.53
C PHE A 96 -12.51 12.73 -7.69
N ASP A 97 -12.95 13.00 -8.92
CA ASP A 97 -14.00 13.96 -9.24
C ASP A 97 -15.35 13.61 -8.59
N LEU A 98 -15.66 12.31 -8.45
CA LEU A 98 -16.83 11.83 -7.72
C LEU A 98 -16.67 12.03 -6.21
N ALA A 99 -15.54 11.61 -5.64
CA ALA A 99 -15.29 11.69 -4.20
C ALA A 99 -15.25 13.15 -3.69
N SER A 100 -14.75 14.09 -4.50
CA SER A 100 -14.70 15.52 -4.16
C SER A 100 -16.07 16.19 -4.03
N ARG A 101 -17.17 15.52 -4.43
CA ARG A 101 -18.54 16.02 -4.25
C ARG A 101 -19.11 15.75 -2.86
N PHE A 102 -18.42 14.94 -2.05
CA PHE A 102 -18.80 14.56 -0.68
C PHE A 102 -20.16 13.84 -0.54
N ASP A 103 -20.77 13.41 -1.64
CA ASP A 103 -22.03 12.64 -1.69
C ASP A 103 -21.86 11.24 -2.29
N TRP A 104 -20.64 10.88 -2.67
CA TRP A 104 -20.26 9.59 -3.25
C TRP A 104 -19.36 8.79 -2.29
N PRO A 105 -19.43 7.44 -2.24
CA PRO A 105 -20.29 6.53 -3.02
C PRO A 105 -21.79 6.63 -2.69
N THR A 106 -22.12 6.97 -1.46
CA THR A 106 -23.47 7.44 -1.06
C THR A 106 -23.31 8.59 -0.07
N PRO A 107 -24.35 9.44 0.11
CA PRO A 107 -24.28 10.57 1.03
C PRO A 107 -23.97 10.15 2.48
N GLU A 108 -24.46 8.98 2.90
CA GLU A 108 -24.26 8.47 4.25
C GLU A 108 -22.87 7.85 4.47
N THR A 109 -22.12 7.57 3.40
CA THR A 109 -20.87 6.80 3.44
C THR A 109 -19.67 7.52 2.83
N SER A 110 -19.84 8.75 2.35
CA SER A 110 -18.76 9.56 1.79
C SER A 110 -17.62 9.81 2.80
N THR A 111 -17.95 10.00 4.09
CA THR A 111 -16.94 10.11 5.15
C THR A 111 -16.15 8.81 5.34
N LEU A 112 -16.81 7.65 5.24
CA LEU A 112 -16.13 6.35 5.30
C LEU A 112 -15.20 6.14 4.11
N TRP A 113 -15.59 6.64 2.93
CA TRP A 113 -14.76 6.59 1.75
C TRP A 113 -13.46 7.38 1.93
N TRP A 114 -13.54 8.62 2.41
CA TRP A 114 -12.35 9.43 2.65
C TRP A 114 -11.42 8.84 3.70
N LYS A 115 -11.98 8.31 4.80
CA LYS A 115 -11.20 7.58 5.80
C LYS A 115 -10.49 6.36 5.19
N PHE A 116 -11.19 5.59 4.36
CA PHE A 116 -10.59 4.46 3.65
C PHE A 116 -9.45 4.90 2.73
N VAL A 117 -9.64 5.97 1.94
CA VAL A 117 -8.59 6.47 1.02
C VAL A 117 -7.36 6.94 1.80
N GLU A 118 -7.56 7.60 2.95
CA GLU A 118 -6.48 8.02 3.84
C GLU A 118 -5.71 6.81 4.41
N GLU A 119 -6.42 5.81 4.94
CA GLU A 119 -5.81 4.59 5.51
C GLU A 119 -5.17 3.68 4.46
N TYR A 120 -5.70 3.68 3.23
CA TYR A 120 -5.20 2.86 2.13
C TYR A 120 -3.96 3.45 1.44
N GLN A 121 -3.71 4.75 1.62
CA GLN A 121 -2.44 5.33 1.17
C GLN A 121 -1.30 4.57 1.86
N PRO A 122 -0.28 4.12 1.11
CA PRO A 122 0.92 3.60 1.73
C PRO A 122 1.38 4.63 2.73
N THR A 123 1.62 4.21 3.99
CA THR A 123 2.50 4.98 4.86
C THR A 123 3.75 5.26 4.03
N SER A 124 4.31 6.46 4.10
CA SER A 124 5.51 6.84 3.37
C SER A 124 6.75 6.07 3.86
N GLU A 125 6.70 4.74 3.76
CA GLU A 125 7.85 3.87 3.68
C GLU A 125 8.44 4.11 2.30
N SER A 126 9.29 5.15 2.23
CA SER A 126 10.08 5.42 1.04
C SER A 126 10.83 4.15 0.68
N THR A 127 10.55 3.55 -0.47
CA THR A 127 11.49 2.61 -1.08
C THR A 127 12.83 3.33 -1.17
N TRP A 128 13.82 2.86 -0.41
CA TRP A 128 15.16 3.44 -0.39
C TRP A 128 15.73 3.46 -1.79
N ASN A 129 16.06 4.65 -2.28
CA ASN A 129 16.78 4.83 -3.54
C ASN A 129 18.16 5.40 -3.22
N VAL A 130 19.20 4.81 -3.82
CA VAL A 130 20.57 5.31 -3.71
C VAL A 130 20.74 6.41 -4.74
N VAL A 131 21.16 7.60 -4.28
CA VAL A 131 21.49 8.74 -5.14
C VAL A 131 22.93 9.13 -4.84
N ASN A 132 23.71 9.41 -5.89
CA ASN A 132 25.06 9.94 -5.76
C ASN A 132 25.02 11.42 -6.15
N GLU A 133 25.37 12.31 -5.22
CA GLU A 133 25.45 13.75 -5.47
C GLU A 133 26.80 14.31 -5.06
N TYR A 134 27.22 15.38 -5.73
CA TYR A 134 28.43 16.13 -5.39
C TYR A 134 28.04 17.40 -4.64
N ILE A 135 28.41 17.47 -3.36
CA ILE A 135 28.06 18.59 -2.49
C ILE A 135 29.33 19.38 -2.14
N PRO A 136 29.36 20.71 -2.36
CA PRO A 136 30.50 21.53 -1.98
C PRO A 136 30.59 21.67 -0.45
N VAL A 137 31.77 21.35 0.08
CA VAL A 137 32.09 21.45 1.52
C VAL A 137 33.09 22.57 1.77
N VAL A 138 32.84 23.38 2.80
CA VAL A 138 33.81 24.32 3.37
C VAL A 138 34.50 23.61 4.54
N TRP A 139 35.71 23.12 4.30
CA TRP A 139 36.52 22.43 5.31
C TRP A 139 37.11 23.41 6.33
N LEU A 140 37.27 22.95 7.57
CA LEU A 140 38.02 23.69 8.57
C LEU A 140 39.51 23.73 8.20
N PRO A 141 40.24 24.82 8.50
CA PRO A 141 41.65 24.97 8.10
C PRO A 141 42.57 23.86 8.61
N GLU A 142 42.23 23.27 9.75
CA GLU A 142 42.99 22.22 10.44
C GLU A 142 42.75 20.82 9.82
N TYR A 143 41.74 20.69 8.96
CA TYR A 143 41.36 19.40 8.37
C TYR A 143 41.75 19.32 6.89
N ILE A 144 42.56 18.31 6.57
CA ILE A 144 42.92 17.96 5.19
C ILE A 144 42.07 16.75 4.77
N PRO A 145 41.09 16.91 3.87
CA PRO A 145 40.26 15.80 3.41
C PRO A 145 41.09 14.79 2.62
N GLN A 146 41.03 13.52 3.02
CA GLN A 146 41.62 12.41 2.27
C GLN A 146 40.57 11.80 1.34
N SER A 147 40.94 11.58 0.08
CA SER A 147 40.05 10.94 -0.88
C SER A 147 39.69 9.52 -0.41
N GLY A 148 38.42 9.14 -0.50
CA GLY A 148 37.91 7.85 -0.05
C GLY A 148 37.53 7.77 1.44
N SER A 149 37.75 8.82 2.22
CA SER A 149 37.32 8.88 3.62
C SER A 149 35.83 9.16 3.75
N PHE A 150 35.14 8.35 4.57
CA PHE A 150 33.73 8.57 4.89
C PHE A 150 33.56 9.72 5.89
N VAL A 151 32.50 10.50 5.67
CA VAL A 151 32.09 11.58 6.57
C VAL A 151 30.62 11.41 6.92
N LYS A 152 30.18 12.03 8.01
CA LYS A 152 28.78 12.09 8.41
C LYS A 152 28.30 13.52 8.23
N ILE A 153 27.06 13.70 7.79
CA ILE A 153 26.40 15.01 7.77
C ILE A 153 25.33 15.10 8.86
N LEU A 154 25.31 16.21 9.58
CA LEU A 154 24.39 16.41 10.72
C LEU A 154 23.86 17.84 10.75
N ASN A 155 22.55 17.97 11.02
CA ASN A 155 21.92 19.25 11.35
C ASN A 155 21.78 19.41 12.86
N TYR A 156 22.27 20.53 13.40
CA TYR A 156 21.92 21.02 14.75
C TYR A 156 20.69 21.93 14.70
N ASP A 157 20.18 22.36 15.85
CA ASP A 157 18.95 23.18 15.99
C ASP A 157 18.90 24.38 15.04
N THR A 158 20.04 25.05 14.82
CA THR A 158 20.16 26.17 13.87
C THR A 158 21.46 26.09 13.06
N GLY A 159 21.51 26.79 11.94
CA GLY A 159 22.72 26.93 11.12
C GLY A 159 22.85 25.96 9.95
N LYS A 160 24.04 25.95 9.32
CA LYS A 160 24.38 25.11 8.16
C LYS A 160 24.58 23.65 8.57
N THR A 161 24.40 22.74 7.62
CA THR A 161 24.68 21.31 7.84
C THR A 161 26.16 21.10 8.12
N GLN A 162 26.48 20.38 9.19
CA GLN A 162 27.85 20.09 9.61
C GLN A 162 28.36 18.83 8.95
N VAL A 163 29.66 18.80 8.65
CA VAL A 163 30.39 17.61 8.21
C VAL A 163 31.26 17.14 9.37
N LEU A 164 31.04 15.90 9.78
CA LEU A 164 31.72 15.26 10.90
C LEU A 164 32.56 14.08 10.40
N ARG A 165 33.69 13.82 11.06
CA ARG A 165 34.45 12.59 10.89
C ARG A 165 33.70 11.43 11.56
N SER A 166 34.12 10.19 11.29
CA SER A 166 33.54 8.98 11.88
C SER A 166 33.49 8.98 13.41
N ASP A 167 34.46 9.63 14.07
CA ASP A 167 34.56 9.83 15.53
C ASP A 167 33.64 10.93 16.09
N GLY A 168 32.96 11.67 15.22
CA GLY A 168 32.05 12.76 15.58
C GLY A 168 32.71 14.14 15.65
N GLU A 169 34.01 14.25 15.37
CA GLU A 169 34.69 15.55 15.31
C GLU A 169 34.19 16.37 14.10
N LYS A 170 33.87 17.64 14.33
CA LYS A 170 33.46 18.55 13.25
C LYS A 170 34.66 18.93 12.40
N VAL A 171 34.58 18.64 11.11
CA VAL A 171 35.67 18.86 10.14
C VAL A 171 35.30 19.85 9.04
N GLY A 172 34.02 20.19 8.90
CA GLY A 172 33.57 21.15 7.90
C GLY A 172 32.09 21.54 8.02
N LEU A 173 31.66 22.38 7.09
CA LEU A 173 30.28 22.83 6.94
C LEU A 173 29.90 22.77 5.46
N LEU A 174 28.68 22.35 5.17
CA LEU A 174 28.10 22.53 3.83
C LEU A 174 27.77 24.01 3.61
N GLN A 175 27.71 24.44 2.34
CA GLN A 175 27.40 25.84 2.03
C GLN A 175 25.99 26.25 2.48
N LEU A 176 25.05 25.30 2.47
CA LEU A 176 23.64 25.46 2.80
C LEU A 176 23.22 24.50 3.92
N ARG A 177 22.01 24.69 4.45
CA ARG A 177 21.34 23.71 5.31
C ARG A 177 20.52 22.78 4.44
N TYR A 178 20.86 21.49 4.43
CA TYR A 178 20.13 20.46 3.71
C TYR A 178 18.97 19.94 4.55
N ASP A 179 17.86 19.60 3.91
CA ASP A 179 16.73 18.95 4.57
C ASP A 179 17.03 17.46 4.76
N LEU A 180 17.61 17.13 5.91
CA LEU A 180 17.97 15.75 6.23
C LEU A 180 16.76 15.03 6.81
N ILE A 181 16.29 14.02 6.09
CA ILE A 181 15.28 13.08 6.59
C ILE A 181 15.85 12.41 7.86
N LYS A 182 15.07 12.39 8.94
CA LYS A 182 15.46 11.87 10.26
C LYS A 182 15.97 10.42 10.25
N THR A 183 15.50 9.63 9.28
CA THR A 183 15.89 8.23 9.08
C THR A 183 16.96 8.04 8.00
N GLY A 184 17.28 9.08 7.23
CA GLY A 184 18.22 9.02 6.11
C GLY A 184 19.65 8.66 6.55
N ILE A 185 20.31 7.83 5.76
CA ILE A 185 21.74 7.51 5.93
C ILE A 185 22.51 8.25 4.83
N TYR A 186 23.48 9.06 5.25
CA TYR A 186 24.30 9.89 4.37
C TYR A 186 25.76 9.56 4.67
N TYR A 187 26.53 9.14 3.67
CA TYR A 187 27.91 8.69 3.78
C TYR A 187 28.81 9.35 2.73
#